data_AF-A0A1W1WG66-F1
#
_entry.id   AF-A0A1W1WG66-F1
#
_cell.length_a   1.000
_cell.length_b   1.000
_cell.length_c   1.000
_cell.angle_alpha   90.00
_cell.angle_beta   90.00
_cell.angle_gamma   90.00
#
_symmetry.space_group_name_H-M   'P 1'
#
loop_
_entity.id
_entity.type
_entity.pdbx_description
1 polymer ?
#
loop_
_entity_poly.entity_id
_entity_poly.type
_entity_poly.pdbx_seq_one_letter_code
_entity_poly.pdbx_strand_id
1 'polypeptide(L)'
;MGNFAGQLPRVPFGSRVLRLKRPLLTGTDVKVFQRLYNTLLELMNPPNGPMGSPIPITGVFDRESQKAAANIQSYFGICVDGIVGPQTYRVMGQDNRAYGGPAFGSRSLAAPITGGDVIVLQNRLNCLRYATILNQAATGDFDTPTSKAVLAFQGDNIVYRHWDIAFDGNVGPDTFDILWITAITGGRTLHEGINGFDTAGLQVILQNLGFYSGRIDGYFGSVTRHAVKHFQEAFGITADGICGPQTFYALGRSNPVFWYSADAFPRGRIGSLSHIQVISSTIDPVNGDQNPYGVLLAPNTFDDTNTILKHGDLLVSNINNANGVMGLGSTLERIVNGRPERFFAGAMAPIAISTSNLGATWIADYGFATDGSQGLVQVISPNGTLFSGGDIHRDLFDGPWGMQFNFGEFYGLPVAFFSTNVLSGTIDRFTEFHPPDFNEDSVTLQIGSGFAHVGTNINTVFGPQGMIWLPMGDALYIADGADNSISVLAPVSTAQTDLGSGLKIYQGPPLNKPAGLGFNPENGNLIAVNQGDNRAIEINPRTGQLVSARLLDKTPVNPVTGAGSALFGVYVALDNNGELLVYFTNDNTNTVNVLTR
;
A
#
# COMPACT_ATOMS: atom_id res chain seq x y z
N MET A 1 12.90 6.55 9.08
CA MET A 1 12.00 6.96 7.98
C MET A 1 11.63 8.42 8.20
N GLY A 2 11.51 9.22 7.14
CA GLY A 2 11.64 10.69 7.25
C GLY A 2 10.32 11.40 7.01
N ASN A 3 10.00 12.36 7.88
CA ASN A 3 8.93 13.35 7.69
C ASN A 3 8.88 13.81 6.23
N PHE A 4 7.69 13.81 5.61
CA PHE A 4 7.51 14.25 4.22
C PHE A 4 8.13 15.63 3.96
N ALA A 5 8.09 16.51 4.96
CA ALA A 5 8.68 17.83 4.94
C ALA A 5 10.19 17.88 5.26
N GLY A 6 10.75 16.89 5.95
CA GLY A 6 12.09 17.04 6.55
C GLY A 6 12.18 18.33 7.39
N GLN A 7 13.33 19.03 7.35
CA GLN A 7 13.47 20.40 7.89
C GLN A 7 13.06 21.50 6.88
N LEU A 8 12.33 21.17 5.80
CA LEU A 8 11.91 22.16 4.82
C LEU A 8 10.74 23.01 5.34
N PRO A 9 10.63 24.27 4.90
CA PRO A 9 9.43 25.07 5.14
C PRO A 9 8.19 24.38 4.54
N ARG A 10 7.17 24.17 5.37
CA ARG A 10 5.87 23.67 4.91
C ARG A 10 5.14 24.79 4.19
N VAL A 11 4.95 24.63 2.89
CA VAL A 11 4.29 25.63 2.03
C VAL A 11 3.30 24.89 1.14
N PRO A 12 2.00 25.22 1.18
CA PRO A 12 1.01 24.55 0.35
C PRO A 12 1.31 24.71 -1.13
N PHE A 13 1.29 23.60 -1.87
CA PHE A 13 1.48 23.67 -3.32
C PHE A 13 0.37 24.50 -3.99
N GLY A 14 0.76 25.48 -4.83
CA GLY A 14 -0.17 26.44 -5.44
C GLY A 14 -0.32 27.77 -4.70
N SER A 15 0.30 27.93 -3.51
CA SER A 15 0.15 29.14 -2.69
C SER A 15 1.11 30.29 -3.05
N ARG A 16 2.19 30.03 -3.79
CA ARG A 16 3.18 31.04 -4.20
C ARG A 16 3.79 30.71 -5.55
N VAL A 17 4.45 31.68 -6.17
CA VAL A 17 5.17 31.45 -7.43
C VAL A 17 6.50 30.73 -7.17
N LEU A 18 6.75 29.60 -7.85
CA LEU A 18 8.05 28.92 -7.81
C LEU A 18 8.91 29.39 -8.98
N ARG A 19 10.11 29.86 -8.68
CA ARG A 19 11.07 30.36 -9.67
C ARG A 19 12.49 30.28 -9.15
N LEU A 20 13.44 30.17 -10.08
CA LEU A 20 14.85 30.28 -9.77
C LEU A 20 15.15 31.70 -9.28
N LYS A 21 15.71 31.82 -8.08
CA LYS A 21 16.08 33.10 -7.45
C LYS A 21 17.29 32.91 -6.53
N ARG A 22 17.84 34.01 -5.99
CA ARG A 22 18.89 33.98 -4.97
C ARG A 22 18.39 34.67 -3.68
N PRO A 23 18.45 34.02 -2.50
CA PRO A 23 18.78 32.61 -2.26
C PRO A 23 17.74 31.68 -2.91
N LEU A 24 18.11 30.42 -3.19
CA LEU A 24 17.22 29.43 -3.82
C LEU A 24 15.93 29.26 -3.00
N LEU A 25 14.83 29.07 -3.71
CA LEU A 25 13.54 28.82 -3.07
C LEU A 25 13.49 27.37 -2.58
N THR A 26 13.09 27.17 -1.33
CA THR A 26 12.93 25.85 -0.72
C THR A 26 11.55 25.69 -0.11
N GLY A 27 11.05 24.45 -0.07
CA GLY A 27 9.78 24.14 0.58
C GLY A 27 9.18 22.83 0.12
N THR A 28 8.14 22.39 0.82
CA THR A 28 7.38 21.18 0.46
C THR A 28 6.64 21.35 -0.86
N ASP A 29 6.17 22.55 -1.19
CA ASP A 29 5.63 22.89 -2.52
C ASP A 29 6.59 22.58 -3.68
N VAL A 30 7.88 22.83 -3.52
CA VAL A 30 8.88 22.47 -4.53
C VAL A 30 9.03 20.95 -4.63
N LYS A 31 8.98 20.25 -3.50
CA LYS A 31 9.06 18.78 -3.46
C LYS A 31 7.86 18.15 -4.17
N VAL A 32 6.66 18.67 -3.91
CA VAL A 32 5.41 18.29 -4.61
C VAL A 32 5.53 18.54 -6.10
N PHE A 33 6.05 19.70 -6.51
CA PHE A 33 6.31 20.00 -7.93
C PHE A 33 7.22 18.97 -8.59
N GLN A 34 8.39 18.71 -8.00
CA GLN A 34 9.40 17.79 -8.54
C GLN A 34 8.84 16.38 -8.65
N ARG A 35 8.12 15.92 -7.63
CA ARG A 35 7.49 14.60 -7.66
C ARG A 35 6.39 14.54 -8.71
N LEU A 36 5.49 15.51 -8.77
CA LEU A 36 4.44 15.57 -9.79
C LEU A 36 4.97 15.65 -11.22
N TYR A 37 6.11 16.29 -11.43
CA TYR A 37 6.77 16.31 -12.73
C TYR A 37 7.29 14.92 -13.10
N ASN A 38 8.12 14.32 -12.23
CA ASN A 38 8.66 12.97 -12.44
C ASN A 38 7.52 12.00 -12.68
N THR A 39 6.61 11.95 -11.70
CA THR A 39 5.17 11.89 -11.84
C THR A 39 4.56 11.56 -13.21
N LEU A 40 4.37 12.65 -13.93
CA LEU A 40 3.64 12.71 -15.17
C LEU A 40 4.53 12.40 -16.37
N LEU A 41 5.85 12.52 -16.24
CA LEU A 41 6.79 12.08 -17.27
C LEU A 41 6.67 10.59 -17.59
N GLU A 42 6.53 9.75 -16.57
CA GLU A 42 6.41 8.30 -16.77
C GLU A 42 4.98 7.91 -17.16
N LEU A 43 3.98 8.60 -16.62
CA LEU A 43 2.58 8.31 -16.90
C LEU A 43 2.20 8.66 -18.35
N MET A 44 2.61 9.85 -18.79
CA MET A 44 2.18 10.37 -20.08
C MET A 44 3.05 9.77 -21.19
N ASN A 45 2.42 9.32 -22.28
CA ASN A 45 3.10 8.81 -23.47
C ASN A 45 2.92 9.78 -24.66
N PRO A 46 3.50 10.98 -24.57
CA PRO A 46 3.28 12.04 -25.55
C PRO A 46 3.73 11.63 -26.96
N PRO A 47 2.98 12.00 -28.01
CA PRO A 47 3.27 11.62 -29.39
C PRO A 47 4.62 12.14 -29.92
N ASN A 48 5.18 13.17 -29.29
CA ASN A 48 6.45 13.81 -29.68
C ASN A 48 7.65 13.44 -28.77
N GLY A 49 7.53 12.39 -27.95
CA GLY A 49 8.55 11.99 -26.98
C GLY A 49 8.40 12.70 -25.62
N PRO A 50 9.05 12.17 -24.57
CA PRO A 50 8.80 12.58 -23.19
C PRO A 50 9.05 14.08 -23.00
N MET A 51 8.24 14.70 -22.14
CA MET A 51 8.33 16.12 -21.79
C MET A 51 9.72 16.50 -21.22
N GLY A 52 10.51 15.52 -20.80
CA GLY A 52 11.91 15.68 -20.37
C GLY A 52 12.41 14.40 -19.72
N SER A 53 13.28 14.52 -18.73
CA SER A 53 13.80 13.40 -17.93
C SER A 53 13.49 13.64 -16.45
N PRO A 54 13.36 12.57 -15.64
CA PRO A 54 13.16 12.71 -14.19
C PRO A 54 14.25 13.58 -13.56
N ILE A 55 13.86 14.39 -12.57
CA ILE A 55 14.75 15.30 -11.82
C ILE A 55 14.83 14.87 -10.34
N PRO A 56 15.92 15.21 -9.62
CA PRO A 56 16.00 14.93 -8.18
C PRO A 56 14.89 15.63 -7.36
N ILE A 57 14.32 14.92 -6.38
CA ILE A 57 13.30 15.43 -5.45
C ILE A 57 14.01 16.02 -4.21
N THR A 58 14.47 17.26 -4.32
CA THR A 58 15.29 17.94 -3.30
C THR A 58 14.52 18.92 -2.43
N GLY A 59 13.32 19.36 -2.87
CA GLY A 59 12.61 20.48 -2.25
C GLY A 59 13.30 21.84 -2.48
N VAL A 60 14.26 21.91 -3.40
CA VAL A 60 15.00 23.13 -3.78
C VAL A 60 14.70 23.47 -5.24
N PHE A 61 14.23 24.68 -5.51
CA PHE A 61 13.89 25.11 -6.86
C PHE A 61 15.15 25.58 -7.60
N ASP A 62 15.83 24.62 -8.21
CA ASP A 62 17.09 24.78 -8.94
C ASP A 62 16.87 24.86 -10.46
N ARG A 63 17.96 24.74 -11.24
CA ARG A 63 17.92 24.81 -12.71
C ARG A 63 17.17 23.62 -13.33
N GLU A 64 17.25 22.44 -12.73
CA GLU A 64 16.50 21.27 -13.19
C GLU A 64 15.01 21.46 -12.97
N SER A 65 14.62 22.03 -11.82
CA SER A 65 13.23 22.40 -11.51
C SER A 65 12.69 23.48 -12.46
N GLN A 66 13.51 24.50 -12.78
CA GLN A 66 13.15 25.52 -13.78
C GLN A 66 12.93 24.91 -15.16
N LYS A 67 13.82 23.98 -15.58
CA LYS A 67 13.71 23.26 -16.85
C LYS A 67 12.46 22.40 -16.90
N ALA A 68 12.15 21.67 -15.83
CA ALA A 68 10.91 20.91 -15.70
C ALA A 68 9.66 21.78 -15.85
N ALA A 69 9.66 22.99 -15.28
CA ALA A 69 8.55 23.94 -15.45
C ALA A 69 8.42 24.38 -16.91
N ALA A 70 9.54 24.74 -17.56
CA ALA A 70 9.55 25.12 -18.98
C ALA A 70 9.07 23.98 -19.89
N ASN A 71 9.42 22.74 -19.55
CA ASN A 71 8.99 21.55 -20.26
C ASN A 71 7.47 21.34 -20.18
N ILE A 72 6.87 21.45 -18.99
CA ILE A 72 5.40 21.42 -18.81
C ILE A 72 4.73 22.50 -19.65
N GLN A 73 5.29 23.72 -19.60
CA GLN A 73 4.74 24.86 -20.30
C GLN A 73 4.76 24.67 -21.81
N SER A 74 5.90 24.24 -22.35
CA SER A 74 6.06 23.94 -23.76
C SER A 74 5.14 22.82 -24.21
N TYR A 75 4.94 21.80 -23.38
CA TYR A 75 4.09 20.67 -23.70
C TYR A 75 2.61 21.09 -23.81
N PHE A 76 2.07 21.79 -22.80
CA PHE A 76 0.67 22.21 -22.81
C PHE A 76 0.40 23.50 -23.61
N GLY A 77 1.42 24.07 -24.27
CA GLY A 77 1.28 25.26 -25.10
C GLY A 77 0.92 26.53 -24.32
N ILE A 78 1.43 26.65 -23.10
CA ILE A 78 1.32 27.87 -22.27
C ILE A 78 2.64 28.67 -22.32
N CYS A 79 2.68 29.85 -21.67
CA CYS A 79 3.88 30.70 -21.66
C CYS A 79 5.10 29.95 -21.11
N VAL A 80 6.19 29.88 -21.89
CA VAL A 80 7.44 29.19 -21.52
C VAL A 80 8.41 30.17 -20.86
N ASP A 81 8.34 30.29 -19.54
CA ASP A 81 9.19 31.17 -18.73
C ASP A 81 9.96 30.41 -17.63
N GLY A 82 9.73 29.10 -17.48
CA GLY A 82 10.32 28.27 -16.45
C GLY A 82 9.83 28.60 -15.03
N ILE A 83 8.71 29.32 -14.91
CA ILE A 83 8.11 29.73 -13.64
C ILE A 83 6.86 28.89 -13.37
N VAL A 84 6.75 28.32 -12.18
CA VAL A 84 5.50 27.71 -11.73
C VAL A 84 4.59 28.82 -11.18
N GLY A 85 3.88 29.46 -12.11
CA GLY A 85 2.90 30.53 -11.86
C GLY A 85 1.46 30.08 -12.12
N PRO A 86 0.48 31.00 -12.17
CA PRO A 86 -0.94 30.65 -12.28
C PRO A 86 -1.30 29.77 -13.48
N GLN A 87 -0.67 29.97 -14.64
CA GLN A 87 -0.93 29.13 -15.82
C GLN A 87 -0.36 27.71 -15.64
N THR A 88 0.86 27.60 -15.12
CA THR A 88 1.52 26.31 -14.82
C THR A 88 0.72 25.55 -13.75
N TYR A 89 0.29 26.21 -12.68
CA TYR A 89 -0.58 25.62 -11.66
C TYR A 89 -1.88 25.11 -12.24
N ARG A 90 -2.53 25.87 -13.14
CA ARG A 90 -3.76 25.47 -13.80
C ARG A 90 -3.62 24.17 -14.59
N VAL A 91 -2.55 24.03 -15.39
CA VAL A 91 -2.31 22.78 -16.13
C VAL A 91 -1.83 21.64 -15.24
N MET A 92 -1.32 21.92 -14.03
CA MET A 92 -1.02 20.90 -13.02
C MET A 92 -2.25 20.46 -12.20
N GLY A 93 -3.44 20.95 -12.53
CA GLY A 93 -4.68 20.60 -11.82
C GLY A 93 -5.02 21.51 -10.64
N GLN A 94 -4.35 22.66 -10.49
CA GLN A 94 -4.73 23.69 -9.52
C GLN A 94 -5.39 24.90 -10.18
N ASP A 95 -6.67 25.10 -9.90
CA ASP A 95 -7.33 26.35 -10.19
C ASP A 95 -7.90 26.96 -8.91
N ASN A 96 -7.19 27.94 -8.36
CA ASN A 96 -7.58 28.67 -7.14
C ASN A 96 -8.93 29.40 -7.25
N ARG A 97 -9.62 29.36 -8.40
CA ARG A 97 -10.91 30.01 -8.64
C ARG A 97 -12.00 29.07 -9.15
N ALA A 98 -11.71 27.79 -9.44
CA ALA A 98 -12.62 26.91 -10.17
C ALA A 98 -14.00 26.75 -9.51
N TYR A 99 -14.03 26.69 -8.18
CA TYR A 99 -15.26 26.52 -7.40
C TYR A 99 -15.55 27.73 -6.48
N GLY A 100 -14.84 28.85 -6.67
CA GLY A 100 -14.88 30.01 -5.78
C GLY A 100 -14.31 29.73 -4.38
N GLY A 101 -14.33 30.73 -3.50
CA GLY A 101 -13.82 30.60 -2.13
C GLY A 101 -12.28 30.67 -2.00
N PRO A 102 -11.73 30.23 -0.85
CA PRO A 102 -10.29 30.22 -0.62
C PRO A 102 -9.55 29.27 -1.56
N ALA A 103 -8.27 29.55 -1.81
CA ALA A 103 -7.43 28.66 -2.60
C ALA A 103 -7.22 27.33 -1.87
N PHE A 104 -7.28 26.22 -2.59
CA PHE A 104 -7.05 24.90 -2.01
C PHE A 104 -5.64 24.83 -1.38
N GLY A 105 -5.56 24.48 -0.09
CA GLY A 105 -4.31 24.48 0.68
C GLY A 105 -4.03 25.78 1.44
N SER A 106 -4.77 26.88 1.24
CA SER A 106 -4.47 28.16 1.92
C SER A 106 -4.89 28.21 3.39
N ARG A 107 -5.66 27.23 3.87
CA ARG A 107 -6.08 27.06 5.25
C ARG A 107 -6.30 25.58 5.55
N SER A 108 -6.23 25.19 6.81
CA SER A 108 -6.64 23.85 7.23
C SER A 108 -8.14 23.64 7.03
N LEU A 109 -8.54 22.41 6.71
CA LEU A 109 -9.96 22.03 6.59
C LEU A 109 -10.34 21.06 7.70
N ALA A 110 -11.35 21.43 8.48
CA ALA A 110 -11.92 20.65 9.56
C ALA A 110 -13.39 21.06 9.72
N ALA A 111 -14.24 20.18 10.22
CA ALA A 111 -15.64 20.53 10.46
C ALA A 111 -15.75 21.68 11.47
N PRO A 112 -16.65 22.67 11.29
CA PRO A 112 -17.67 22.81 10.24
C PRO A 112 -17.30 23.81 9.12
N ILE A 113 -16.19 23.62 8.40
CA ILE A 113 -15.78 24.52 7.31
C ILE A 113 -16.59 24.28 6.03
N THR A 114 -16.87 25.36 5.28
CA THR A 114 -17.43 25.30 3.93
C THR A 114 -16.60 26.10 2.92
N GLY A 115 -16.70 25.77 1.63
CA GLY A 115 -16.06 26.53 0.56
C GLY A 115 -15.71 25.71 -0.69
N GLY A 116 -15.25 26.39 -1.74
CA GLY A 116 -14.80 25.71 -2.96
C GLY A 116 -13.50 24.91 -2.78
N ASP A 117 -12.68 25.23 -1.78
CA ASP A 117 -11.56 24.39 -1.34
C ASP A 117 -12.04 23.04 -0.77
N VAL A 118 -13.18 23.02 -0.09
CA VAL A 118 -13.84 21.78 0.34
C VAL A 118 -14.40 21.01 -0.86
N ILE A 119 -14.95 21.71 -1.87
CA ILE A 119 -15.38 21.06 -3.13
C ILE A 119 -14.20 20.39 -3.82
N VAL A 120 -13.04 21.05 -3.89
CA VAL A 120 -11.82 20.44 -4.46
C VAL A 120 -11.40 19.21 -3.68
N LEU A 121 -11.38 19.27 -2.34
CA LEU A 121 -11.10 18.11 -1.49
C LEU A 121 -12.03 16.94 -1.81
N GLN A 122 -13.34 17.18 -1.75
CA GLN A 122 -14.35 16.16 -1.98
C GLN A 122 -14.29 15.61 -3.39
N ASN A 123 -14.06 16.43 -4.42
CA ASN A 123 -13.91 15.97 -5.81
C ASN A 123 -12.68 15.08 -5.98
N ARG A 124 -11.55 15.44 -5.39
CA ARG A 124 -10.33 14.63 -5.41
C ARG A 124 -10.53 13.27 -4.75
N LEU A 125 -11.15 13.28 -3.57
CA LEU A 125 -11.53 12.05 -2.86
C LEU A 125 -12.59 11.25 -3.64
N ASN A 126 -13.52 11.93 -4.32
CA ASN A 126 -14.57 11.30 -5.13
C ASN A 126 -14.03 10.67 -6.41
N CYS A 127 -12.92 11.16 -6.98
CA CYS A 127 -12.24 10.47 -8.08
C CYS A 127 -11.61 9.12 -7.64
N LEU A 128 -11.62 8.85 -6.34
CA LEU A 128 -11.05 7.68 -5.68
C LEU A 128 -12.13 6.86 -4.98
N ARG A 129 -11.73 5.74 -4.41
CA ARG A 129 -12.60 4.85 -3.63
C ARG A 129 -13.35 5.55 -2.50
N TYR A 130 -12.85 6.68 -1.98
CA TYR A 130 -13.50 7.42 -0.90
C TYR A 130 -14.86 8.00 -1.29
N ALA A 131 -15.22 7.99 -2.58
CA ALA A 131 -16.59 8.22 -3.03
C ALA A 131 -17.63 7.34 -2.32
N THR A 132 -17.30 6.10 -1.94
CA THR A 132 -18.25 5.24 -1.20
C THR A 132 -18.49 5.74 0.24
N ILE A 133 -17.48 6.36 0.86
CA ILE A 133 -17.55 6.96 2.20
C ILE A 133 -18.26 8.31 2.15
N LEU A 134 -17.90 9.15 1.17
CA LEU A 134 -18.58 10.43 0.92
C LEU A 134 -20.05 10.21 0.57
N ASN A 135 -20.33 9.15 -0.21
CA ASN A 135 -21.65 8.73 -0.65
C ASN A 135 -22.47 9.81 -1.37
N GLN A 136 -21.83 10.88 -1.85
CA GLN A 136 -22.46 11.93 -2.64
C GLN A 136 -21.41 12.72 -3.46
N ALA A 137 -21.90 13.45 -4.46
CA ALA A 137 -21.11 14.47 -5.13
C ALA A 137 -20.73 15.62 -4.17
N ALA A 138 -19.64 16.33 -4.48
CA ALA A 138 -19.14 17.39 -3.63
C ALA A 138 -20.18 18.47 -3.35
N THR A 139 -20.38 18.78 -2.06
CA THR A 139 -21.33 19.78 -1.55
C THR A 139 -20.63 21.09 -1.19
N GLY A 140 -19.33 21.02 -0.87
CA GLY A 140 -18.58 22.14 -0.31
C GLY A 140 -18.71 22.28 1.20
N ASP A 141 -19.37 21.33 1.87
CA ASP A 141 -19.49 21.28 3.32
C ASP A 141 -18.56 20.20 3.89
N PHE A 142 -17.69 20.57 4.83
CA PHE A 142 -16.82 19.63 5.53
C PHE A 142 -17.62 18.93 6.64
N ASP A 143 -18.38 17.93 6.24
CA ASP A 143 -19.29 17.15 7.06
C ASP A 143 -18.64 15.85 7.58
N THR A 144 -19.40 15.05 8.33
CA THR A 144 -18.92 13.76 8.88
C THR A 144 -18.46 12.78 7.79
N PRO A 145 -19.19 12.57 6.68
CA PRO A 145 -18.67 11.79 5.55
C PRO A 145 -17.34 12.31 5.02
N THR A 146 -17.17 13.63 4.90
CA THR A 146 -15.91 14.25 4.45
C THR A 146 -14.77 13.96 5.42
N SER A 147 -14.98 14.17 6.72
CA SER A 147 -13.96 13.87 7.73
C SER A 147 -13.57 12.39 7.74
N LYS A 148 -14.53 11.46 7.61
CA LYS A 148 -14.27 10.02 7.50
C LYS A 148 -13.51 9.65 6.23
N ALA A 149 -13.82 10.30 5.11
CA ALA A 149 -13.10 10.10 3.85
C ALA A 149 -11.65 10.60 3.94
N VAL A 150 -11.42 11.73 4.63
CA VAL A 150 -10.08 12.23 4.94
C VAL A 150 -9.33 11.27 5.86
N LEU A 151 -10.00 10.74 6.89
CA LEU A 151 -9.40 9.78 7.82
C LEU A 151 -8.97 8.49 7.10
N ALA A 152 -9.83 7.93 6.25
CA ALA A 152 -9.50 6.78 5.41
C ALA A 152 -8.32 7.09 4.46
N PHE A 153 -8.29 8.30 3.89
CA PHE A 153 -7.18 8.74 3.05
C PHE A 153 -5.87 8.86 3.83
N GLN A 154 -5.89 9.41 5.04
CA GLN A 154 -4.72 9.46 5.91
C GLN A 154 -4.24 8.04 6.25
N GLY A 155 -5.16 7.16 6.67
CA GLY A 155 -4.87 5.77 6.99
C GLY A 155 -4.19 5.01 5.85
N ASP A 156 -4.67 5.16 4.61
CA ASP A 156 -4.03 4.54 3.43
C ASP A 156 -2.58 4.97 3.25
N ASN A 157 -2.30 6.26 3.46
CA ASN A 157 -0.94 6.80 3.28
C ASN A 157 -0.01 6.46 4.44
N ILE A 158 -0.55 6.29 5.65
CA ILE A 158 0.21 5.85 6.82
C ILE A 158 0.58 4.37 6.64
N VAL A 159 -0.39 3.49 6.39
CA VAL A 159 -0.18 2.03 6.31
C VAL A 159 0.68 1.63 5.10
N TYR A 160 0.40 2.19 3.93
CA TYR A 160 1.01 1.71 2.68
C TYR A 160 2.18 2.53 2.19
N ARG A 161 2.29 3.80 2.63
CA ARG A 161 3.39 4.68 2.23
C ARG A 161 4.29 5.07 3.40
N HIS A 162 3.93 4.69 4.63
CA HIS A 162 4.68 5.02 5.85
C HIS A 162 4.97 6.53 5.96
N TRP A 163 4.03 7.34 5.48
CA TRP A 163 4.13 8.79 5.57
C TRP A 163 3.72 9.26 6.96
N ASP A 164 4.62 10.00 7.60
CA ASP A 164 4.38 10.65 8.88
C ASP A 164 3.42 11.84 8.70
N ILE A 165 2.14 11.57 8.85
CA ILE A 165 1.04 12.53 8.75
C ILE A 165 0.06 12.36 9.90
N ALA A 166 -0.65 13.44 10.23
CA ALA A 166 -1.74 13.37 11.19
C ALA A 166 -2.83 12.38 10.71
N PHE A 167 -3.36 11.62 11.67
CA PHE A 167 -4.52 10.75 11.53
C PHE A 167 -5.67 11.31 12.38
N ASP A 168 -6.30 12.36 11.87
CA ASP A 168 -7.23 13.20 12.65
C ASP A 168 -8.50 13.56 11.89
N GLY A 169 -8.63 13.11 10.63
CA GLY A 169 -9.77 13.44 9.79
C GLY A 169 -9.83 14.92 9.38
N ASN A 170 -8.75 15.69 9.61
CA ASN A 170 -8.60 17.08 9.20
C ASN A 170 -7.56 17.18 8.07
N VAL A 171 -7.65 18.22 7.25
CA VAL A 171 -6.71 18.44 6.16
C VAL A 171 -5.72 19.52 6.56
N GLY A 172 -4.53 19.09 6.98
CA GLY A 172 -3.36 19.94 7.24
C GLY A 172 -2.37 19.97 6.05
N PRO A 173 -1.24 20.68 6.19
CA PRO A 173 -0.25 20.83 5.12
C PRO A 173 0.24 19.50 4.52
N ASP A 174 0.53 18.51 5.37
CA ASP A 174 1.04 17.22 4.88
C ASP A 174 -0.06 16.45 4.12
N THR A 175 -1.31 16.47 4.60
CA THR A 175 -2.46 15.90 3.88
C THR A 175 -2.68 16.58 2.52
N PHE A 176 -2.52 17.90 2.44
CA PHE A 176 -2.60 18.62 1.16
C PHE A 176 -1.52 18.18 0.17
N ASP A 177 -0.25 18.13 0.61
CA ASP A 177 0.86 17.74 -0.25
C ASP A 177 0.69 16.31 -0.80
N ILE A 178 0.11 15.43 0.00
CA ILE A 178 -0.23 14.06 -0.39
C ILE A 178 -1.38 14.04 -1.38
N LEU A 179 -2.48 14.77 -1.12
CA LEU A 179 -3.60 14.90 -2.07
C LEU A 179 -3.15 15.45 -3.43
N TRP A 180 -2.11 16.26 -3.46
CA TRP A 180 -1.51 16.71 -4.71
C TRP A 180 -0.90 15.60 -5.50
N ILE A 181 -0.16 14.72 -4.84
CA ILE A 181 0.59 13.66 -5.48
C ILE A 181 -0.34 12.49 -5.87
N THR A 182 -1.32 12.19 -5.01
CA THR A 182 -2.17 11.01 -5.15
C THR A 182 -3.55 11.31 -5.76
N ALA A 183 -3.98 12.58 -5.84
CA ALA A 183 -5.33 12.90 -6.33
C ALA A 183 -5.35 14.18 -7.18
N ILE A 184 -4.69 14.15 -8.35
CA ILE A 184 -4.56 15.32 -9.23
C ILE A 184 -5.87 15.71 -9.96
N THR A 185 -6.82 14.79 -10.14
CA THR A 185 -8.11 15.06 -10.80
C THR A 185 -9.14 15.57 -9.80
N GLY A 186 -10.00 16.52 -10.21
CA GLY A 186 -11.05 17.08 -9.35
C GLY A 186 -10.80 18.51 -8.85
N GLY A 187 -9.63 19.10 -9.18
CA GLY A 187 -9.30 20.50 -8.86
C GLY A 187 -10.09 21.55 -9.67
N ARG A 188 -10.69 21.15 -10.79
CA ARG A 188 -11.52 21.98 -11.67
C ARG A 188 -12.43 21.11 -12.54
N THR A 189 -13.47 21.70 -13.11
CA THR A 189 -14.31 21.04 -14.11
C THR A 189 -13.51 20.77 -15.39
N LEU A 190 -13.53 19.52 -15.86
CA LEU A 190 -12.83 19.11 -17.08
C LEU A 190 -13.82 18.99 -18.23
N HIS A 191 -13.46 19.54 -19.39
CA HIS A 191 -14.24 19.47 -20.62
C HIS A 191 -13.30 19.58 -21.82
N GLU A 192 -13.83 19.40 -23.02
CA GLU A 192 -13.05 19.51 -24.24
C GLU A 192 -12.30 20.85 -24.34
N GLY A 193 -11.01 20.78 -24.66
CA GLY A 193 -10.08 21.92 -24.68
C GLY A 193 -9.36 22.21 -23.35
N ILE A 194 -9.76 21.59 -22.24
CA ILE A 194 -9.05 21.69 -20.95
C ILE A 194 -7.92 20.67 -20.92
N ASN A 195 -6.67 21.13 -20.92
CA ASN A 195 -5.50 20.25 -20.92
C ASN A 195 -4.73 20.36 -19.59
N GLY A 196 -4.05 19.30 -19.21
CA GLY A 196 -3.24 19.25 -18.01
C GLY A 196 -3.02 17.86 -17.43
N PHE A 197 -2.31 17.83 -16.32
CA PHE A 197 -2.04 16.64 -15.52
C PHE A 197 -3.33 16.03 -14.95
N ASP A 198 -4.28 16.86 -14.51
CA ASP A 198 -5.60 16.41 -14.06
C ASP A 198 -6.42 15.70 -15.15
N THR A 199 -6.22 16.09 -16.41
CA THR A 199 -6.81 15.45 -17.59
C THR A 199 -6.14 14.11 -17.90
N ALA A 200 -4.81 14.03 -17.79
CA ALA A 200 -4.10 12.76 -17.89
C ALA A 200 -4.64 11.78 -16.84
N GLY A 201 -4.94 12.28 -15.65
CA GLY A 201 -5.58 11.48 -14.62
C GLY A 201 -6.97 10.97 -14.93
N LEU A 202 -7.82 11.83 -15.47
CA LEU A 202 -9.13 11.40 -15.95
C LEU A 202 -9.01 10.32 -17.03
N GLN A 203 -8.11 10.48 -18.00
CA GLN A 203 -7.89 9.51 -19.07
C GLN A 203 -7.49 8.13 -18.52
N VAL A 204 -6.64 8.11 -17.49
CA VAL A 204 -6.24 6.88 -16.79
C VAL A 204 -7.43 6.23 -16.10
N ILE A 205 -8.22 6.99 -15.34
CA ILE A 205 -9.40 6.44 -14.64
C ILE A 205 -10.36 5.83 -15.67
N LEU A 206 -10.65 6.54 -16.76
CA LEU A 206 -11.54 6.05 -17.82
C LEU A 206 -10.95 4.83 -18.55
N GLN A 207 -9.64 4.77 -18.75
CA GLN A 207 -8.97 3.62 -19.36
C GLN A 207 -9.09 2.39 -18.48
N ASN A 208 -8.84 2.55 -17.19
CA ASN A 208 -9.01 1.48 -16.21
C ASN A 208 -10.46 1.02 -16.11
N LEU A 209 -11.43 1.89 -16.34
CA LEU A 209 -12.85 1.53 -16.38
C LEU A 209 -13.29 0.96 -17.74
N GLY A 210 -12.41 0.89 -18.73
CA GLY A 210 -12.70 0.35 -20.07
C GLY A 210 -13.39 1.33 -21.02
N PHE A 211 -13.53 2.60 -20.65
CA PHE A 211 -14.18 3.63 -21.47
C PHE A 211 -13.21 4.39 -22.37
N TYR A 212 -11.90 4.32 -22.11
CA TYR A 212 -10.88 5.04 -22.86
C TYR A 212 -9.75 4.12 -23.35
N SER A 213 -9.50 4.10 -24.66
CA SER A 213 -8.44 3.29 -25.28
C SER A 213 -7.34 4.14 -25.94
N GLY A 214 -7.42 5.47 -25.78
CA GLY A 214 -6.44 6.40 -26.31
C GLY A 214 -5.14 6.47 -25.51
N ARG A 215 -4.25 7.36 -25.92
CA ARG A 215 -3.00 7.64 -25.20
C ARG A 215 -3.29 8.51 -23.97
N ILE A 216 -2.59 8.24 -22.88
CA ILE A 216 -2.56 9.17 -21.75
C ILE A 216 -1.65 10.34 -22.11
N ASP A 217 -2.21 11.43 -22.60
CA ASP A 217 -1.49 12.58 -23.15
C ASP A 217 -1.85 13.91 -22.47
N GLY A 218 -2.81 13.91 -21.56
CA GLY A 218 -3.25 15.10 -20.83
C GLY A 218 -4.02 16.10 -21.69
N TYR A 219 -4.40 15.76 -22.92
CA TYR A 219 -5.24 16.58 -23.79
C TYR A 219 -6.70 16.10 -23.76
N PHE A 220 -7.62 16.96 -23.34
CA PHE A 220 -9.05 16.64 -23.36
C PHE A 220 -9.59 16.94 -24.76
N GLY A 221 -9.33 16.04 -25.69
CA GLY A 221 -9.87 16.07 -27.05
C GLY A 221 -11.19 15.32 -27.19
N SER A 222 -11.62 15.16 -28.45
CA SER A 222 -12.87 14.48 -28.81
C SER A 222 -12.94 13.03 -28.31
N VAL A 223 -11.81 12.29 -28.31
CA VAL A 223 -11.74 10.91 -27.82
C VAL A 223 -12.02 10.85 -26.32
N THR A 224 -11.41 11.73 -25.53
CA THR A 224 -11.65 11.81 -24.08
C THR A 224 -13.08 12.24 -23.79
N ARG A 225 -13.62 13.22 -24.53
CA ARG A 225 -15.03 13.62 -24.41
C ARG A 225 -15.99 12.47 -24.69
N HIS A 226 -15.72 11.68 -25.72
CA HIS A 226 -16.54 10.52 -26.07
C HIS A 226 -16.50 9.45 -24.98
N ALA A 227 -15.32 9.14 -24.44
CA ALA A 227 -15.16 8.24 -23.30
C ALA A 227 -15.92 8.72 -22.06
N VAL A 228 -15.86 10.02 -21.74
CA VAL A 228 -16.62 10.62 -20.63
C VAL A 228 -18.11 10.46 -20.85
N LYS A 229 -18.62 10.74 -22.06
CA LYS A 229 -20.05 10.56 -22.37
C LYS A 229 -20.50 9.13 -22.21
N HIS A 230 -19.75 8.17 -22.74
CA HIS A 230 -20.08 6.76 -22.60
C HIS A 230 -20.04 6.28 -21.15
N PHE A 231 -19.08 6.76 -20.38
CA PHE A 231 -19.05 6.52 -18.95
C PHE A 231 -20.31 7.10 -18.28
N GLN A 232 -20.63 8.37 -18.53
CA GLN A 232 -21.81 9.03 -17.98
C GLN A 232 -23.12 8.28 -18.34
N GLU A 233 -23.26 7.83 -19.59
CA GLU A 233 -24.37 7.00 -20.06
C GLU A 233 -24.46 5.67 -19.30
N ALA A 234 -23.34 4.95 -19.18
CA ALA A 234 -23.28 3.65 -18.51
C ALA A 234 -23.63 3.72 -17.02
N PHE A 235 -23.34 4.84 -16.37
CA PHE A 235 -23.62 5.08 -14.95
C PHE A 235 -24.88 5.91 -14.69
N GLY A 236 -25.69 6.16 -15.72
CA GLY A 236 -27.02 6.78 -15.59
C GLY A 236 -26.99 8.25 -15.12
N ILE A 237 -25.90 8.97 -15.40
CA ILE A 237 -25.78 10.40 -15.13
C ILE A 237 -25.84 11.20 -16.44
N THR A 238 -25.95 12.53 -16.36
CA THR A 238 -26.05 13.39 -17.56
C THR A 238 -24.83 13.23 -18.46
N ALA A 239 -25.05 12.79 -19.70
CA ALA A 239 -24.01 12.53 -20.70
C ALA A 239 -23.58 13.76 -21.52
N ASP A 240 -23.16 14.82 -20.82
CA ASP A 240 -22.74 16.09 -21.43
C ASP A 240 -21.29 16.08 -21.93
N GLY A 241 -20.47 15.11 -21.50
CA GLY A 241 -19.05 15.04 -21.78
C GLY A 241 -18.21 15.99 -20.93
N ILE A 242 -18.76 16.47 -19.81
CA ILE A 242 -18.12 17.39 -18.87
C ILE A 242 -17.96 16.67 -17.53
N CYS A 243 -16.73 16.62 -17.01
CA CYS A 243 -16.45 16.06 -15.70
C CYS A 243 -16.56 17.14 -14.62
N GLY A 244 -17.71 17.18 -13.95
CA GLY A 244 -17.94 17.93 -12.71
C GLY A 244 -18.17 17.01 -11.50
N PRO A 245 -18.64 17.55 -10.36
CA PRO A 245 -18.82 16.79 -9.12
C PRO A 245 -19.57 15.46 -9.25
N GLN A 246 -20.64 15.42 -10.06
CA GLN A 246 -21.41 14.19 -10.30
C GLN A 246 -20.61 13.12 -11.05
N THR A 247 -19.83 13.53 -12.06
CA THR A 247 -18.97 12.60 -12.79
C THR A 247 -17.83 12.12 -11.92
N PHE A 248 -17.19 13.00 -11.14
CA PHE A 248 -16.13 12.60 -10.22
C PHE A 248 -16.62 11.57 -9.20
N TYR A 249 -17.77 11.82 -8.56
CA TYR A 249 -18.38 10.84 -7.64
C TYR A 249 -18.67 9.49 -8.31
N ALA A 250 -19.23 9.50 -9.52
CA ALA A 250 -19.48 8.27 -10.27
C ALA A 250 -18.17 7.53 -10.58
N LEU A 251 -17.09 8.23 -10.94
CA LEU A 251 -15.79 7.61 -11.23
C LEU A 251 -15.26 6.82 -10.04
N GLY A 252 -15.24 7.40 -8.84
CA GLY A 252 -14.77 6.71 -7.64
C GLY A 252 -15.65 5.55 -7.21
N ARG A 253 -16.99 5.69 -7.30
CA ARG A 253 -17.92 4.58 -7.02
C ARG A 253 -17.75 3.39 -7.95
N SER A 254 -17.40 3.67 -9.20
CA SER A 254 -17.15 2.65 -10.23
C SER A 254 -15.78 2.00 -10.08
N ASN A 255 -14.97 2.53 -9.17
CA ASN A 255 -13.62 2.09 -8.90
C ASN A 255 -13.40 1.71 -7.41
N PRO A 256 -14.16 0.73 -6.87
CA PRO A 256 -14.15 0.43 -5.44
C PRO A 256 -12.86 -0.24 -4.93
N VAL A 257 -12.00 -0.73 -5.85
CA VAL A 257 -10.81 -1.52 -5.51
C VAL A 257 -9.49 -0.75 -5.74
N PHE A 258 -9.45 0.26 -6.62
CA PHE A 258 -8.18 0.91 -6.99
C PHE A 258 -8.01 2.32 -6.43
N TRP A 259 -6.81 2.57 -5.93
CA TRP A 259 -6.20 3.89 -5.86
C TRP A 259 -6.13 4.47 -7.28
N TYR A 260 -6.48 5.74 -7.42
CA TYR A 260 -5.81 6.58 -8.39
C TYR A 260 -4.73 7.30 -7.58
N SER A 261 -3.49 7.24 -8.05
CA SER A 261 -2.40 8.09 -7.59
C SER A 261 -1.65 8.47 -8.86
N ALA A 262 -1.21 9.72 -9.00
CA ALA A 262 -0.40 10.05 -10.16
C ALA A 262 0.83 9.13 -10.17
N ASP A 263 1.36 8.75 -8.99
CA ASP A 263 2.51 7.85 -8.81
C ASP A 263 2.22 6.40 -9.18
N ALA A 264 0.99 6.10 -9.62
CA ALA A 264 0.44 4.76 -9.58
C ALA A 264 0.46 3.99 -10.91
N PHE A 265 1.13 4.57 -11.91
CA PHE A 265 1.31 4.00 -13.23
C PHE A 265 2.71 4.37 -13.73
N PRO A 266 3.37 3.48 -14.48
CA PRO A 266 3.97 2.21 -14.05
C PRO A 266 5.37 2.47 -13.44
N ARG A 267 5.47 2.83 -12.16
CA ARG A 267 6.75 3.31 -11.59
C ARG A 267 7.67 2.21 -11.06
N GLY A 268 7.10 1.18 -10.44
CA GLY A 268 7.88 0.05 -9.95
C GLY A 268 7.11 -1.22 -10.20
N ARG A 269 7.37 -1.84 -11.36
CA ARG A 269 7.21 -3.30 -11.43
C ARG A 269 8.44 -3.90 -10.77
N ILE A 270 8.31 -5.04 -10.12
CA ILE A 270 9.47 -5.75 -9.56
C ILE A 270 10.52 -6.05 -10.64
N GLY A 271 10.11 -6.13 -11.92
CA GLY A 271 11.01 -6.29 -13.07
C GLY A 271 11.88 -5.07 -13.38
N SER A 272 11.48 -3.88 -12.96
CA SER A 272 12.24 -2.63 -13.17
C SER A 272 13.27 -2.34 -12.08
N LEU A 273 13.15 -3.01 -10.94
CA LEU A 273 14.12 -2.92 -9.85
C LEU A 273 15.45 -3.57 -10.29
N SER A 274 16.61 -3.22 -9.76
CA SER A 274 17.88 -3.81 -10.23
C SER A 274 18.84 -4.18 -9.11
N HIS A 275 18.65 -3.64 -7.91
CA HIS A 275 19.60 -3.80 -6.82
C HIS A 275 19.02 -4.62 -5.67
N ILE A 276 19.67 -5.75 -5.35
CA ILE A 276 19.38 -6.52 -4.14
C ILE A 276 20.48 -6.22 -3.13
N GLN A 277 20.09 -5.73 -1.96
CA GLN A 277 21.00 -5.41 -0.87
C GLN A 277 20.62 -6.21 0.37
N VAL A 278 21.61 -6.86 0.99
CA VAL A 278 21.48 -7.40 2.35
C VAL A 278 21.40 -6.23 3.33
N ILE A 279 20.33 -6.16 4.10
CA ILE A 279 20.17 -5.14 5.16
C ILE A 279 20.90 -5.60 6.42
N SER A 280 20.66 -6.85 6.82
CA SER A 280 21.19 -7.42 8.06
C SER A 280 21.11 -8.94 8.02
N SER A 281 21.95 -9.59 8.83
CA SER A 281 21.66 -10.95 9.29
C SER A 281 20.39 -10.94 10.15
N THR A 282 19.68 -12.07 10.15
CA THR A 282 18.50 -12.28 11.00
C THR A 282 18.81 -13.17 12.19
N ILE A 283 20.01 -13.74 12.29
CA ILE A 283 20.35 -14.69 13.37
C ILE A 283 20.25 -13.98 14.72
N ASP A 284 19.50 -14.56 15.65
CA ASP A 284 19.37 -14.03 17.00
C ASP A 284 20.77 -13.93 17.66
N PRO A 285 21.17 -12.76 18.17
CA PRO A 285 22.54 -12.56 18.65
C PRO A 285 22.86 -13.27 19.97
N VAL A 286 21.88 -13.89 20.63
CA VAL A 286 22.02 -14.45 21.98
C VAL A 286 21.74 -15.96 22.03
N ASN A 287 20.67 -16.45 21.39
CA ASN A 287 20.26 -17.85 21.27
C ASN A 287 20.79 -18.48 19.97
N GLY A 288 21.05 -17.69 18.93
CA GLY A 288 21.49 -18.20 17.62
C GLY A 288 20.38 -18.78 16.75
N ASP A 289 19.11 -18.59 17.12
CA ASP A 289 17.96 -18.95 16.29
C ASP A 289 18.07 -18.28 14.91
N GLN A 290 17.65 -19.02 13.89
CA GLN A 290 17.91 -18.71 12.47
C GLN A 290 16.77 -19.24 11.59
N ASN A 291 16.93 -19.21 10.27
CA ASN A 291 15.90 -19.50 9.27
C ASN A 291 14.74 -18.50 9.30
N PRO A 292 14.94 -17.31 8.69
CA PRO A 292 13.97 -16.23 8.73
C PRO A 292 12.73 -16.51 7.87
N TYR A 293 11.55 -16.41 8.49
CA TYR A 293 10.27 -16.60 7.81
C TYR A 293 9.47 -15.30 7.69
N GLY A 294 8.78 -14.88 8.76
CA GLY A 294 7.98 -13.67 8.78
C GLY A 294 8.84 -12.42 8.68
N VAL A 295 8.39 -11.42 7.91
CA VAL A 295 8.99 -10.09 7.88
C VAL A 295 7.90 -9.03 7.86
N LEU A 296 8.11 -7.98 8.62
CA LEU A 296 7.19 -6.86 8.72
C LEU A 296 7.99 -5.57 8.89
N LEU A 297 7.50 -4.49 8.29
CA LEU A 297 7.92 -3.15 8.66
C LEU A 297 6.95 -2.56 9.70
N ALA A 298 7.47 -2.19 10.87
CA ALA A 298 6.68 -1.62 11.95
C ALA A 298 5.94 -0.35 11.47
N PRO A 299 4.61 -0.27 11.65
CA PRO A 299 3.83 0.84 11.12
C PRO A 299 4.13 2.13 11.88
N ASN A 300 3.88 3.27 11.25
CA ASN A 300 4.02 4.60 11.85
C ASN A 300 2.71 5.15 12.44
N THR A 301 1.81 4.25 12.84
CA THR A 301 0.47 4.54 13.38
C THR A 301 0.43 4.70 14.90
N PHE A 302 1.43 4.18 15.63
CA PHE A 302 1.44 4.15 17.10
C PHE A 302 2.42 5.16 17.69
N ASP A 303 2.15 5.61 18.92
CA ASP A 303 3.10 6.42 19.68
C ASP A 303 4.28 5.54 20.11
N ASP A 304 5.42 5.73 19.45
CA ASP A 304 6.64 4.99 19.71
C ASP A 304 7.61 5.74 20.63
N THR A 305 7.20 6.82 21.30
CA THR A 305 8.09 7.66 22.12
C THR A 305 8.76 6.82 23.23
N ASN A 306 7.99 5.96 23.89
CA ASN A 306 8.42 5.19 25.06
C ASN A 306 8.38 3.67 24.83
N THR A 307 8.44 3.22 23.58
CA THR A 307 8.44 1.80 23.20
C THR A 307 9.83 1.32 22.77
N ILE A 308 10.09 0.01 22.86
CA ILE A 308 11.28 -0.56 22.22
C ILE A 308 11.12 -0.50 20.70
N LEU A 309 10.05 -1.09 20.16
CA LEU A 309 9.73 -1.06 18.73
C LEU A 309 9.52 0.37 18.26
N LYS A 310 10.24 0.79 17.21
CA LYS A 310 10.09 2.09 16.56
C LYS A 310 9.44 1.94 15.21
N HIS A 311 8.74 2.98 14.76
CA HIS A 311 8.18 2.99 13.41
C HIS A 311 9.29 2.83 12.35
N GLY A 312 9.05 1.99 11.35
CA GLY A 312 10.04 1.68 10.33
C GLY A 312 11.14 0.70 10.74
N ASP A 313 11.11 0.16 11.96
CA ASP A 313 11.92 -1.01 12.29
C ASP A 313 11.45 -2.22 11.48
N LEU A 314 12.39 -3.05 11.01
CA LEU A 314 12.05 -4.35 10.44
C LEU A 314 12.02 -5.39 11.55
N LEU A 315 10.89 -6.10 11.67
CA LEU A 315 10.78 -7.30 12.49
C LEU A 315 10.90 -8.54 11.61
N VAL A 316 11.62 -9.54 12.11
CA VAL A 316 11.82 -10.83 11.44
C VAL A 316 11.61 -11.95 12.46
N SER A 317 10.99 -13.06 12.06
CA SER A 317 10.89 -14.26 12.89
C SER A 317 11.84 -15.35 12.43
N ASN A 318 12.41 -16.12 13.36
CA ASN A 318 13.29 -17.25 13.07
C ASN A 318 12.67 -18.58 13.53
N ILE A 319 12.58 -19.56 12.64
CA ILE A 319 11.86 -20.82 12.90
C ILE A 319 12.77 -21.99 13.28
N ASN A 320 14.09 -21.86 13.07
CA ASN A 320 15.06 -22.87 13.45
C ASN A 320 15.79 -22.42 14.73
N ASN A 321 16.17 -23.39 15.56
CA ASN A 321 17.06 -23.12 16.68
C ASN A 321 18.53 -22.92 16.24
N ALA A 322 19.40 -22.62 17.20
CA ALA A 322 20.86 -22.50 17.02
C ALA A 322 21.54 -23.66 16.27
N ASN A 323 21.01 -24.87 16.41
CA ASN A 323 21.55 -26.07 15.77
C ASN A 323 20.99 -26.30 14.35
N GLY A 324 20.14 -25.39 13.86
CA GLY A 324 19.49 -25.51 12.56
C GLY A 324 18.34 -26.52 12.53
N VAL A 325 17.82 -26.93 13.70
CA VAL A 325 16.67 -27.85 13.76
C VAL A 325 15.40 -27.07 13.46
N MET A 326 14.69 -27.49 12.41
CA MET A 326 13.46 -26.85 11.95
C MET A 326 12.32 -26.98 12.94
N GLY A 327 11.58 -25.88 13.13
CA GLY A 327 10.41 -25.82 14.00
C GLY A 327 10.74 -25.76 15.49
N LEU A 328 11.98 -25.41 15.86
CA LEU A 328 12.40 -25.22 17.26
C LEU A 328 12.92 -23.80 17.56
N GLY A 329 12.80 -22.88 16.60
CA GLY A 329 13.09 -21.46 16.81
C GLY A 329 12.08 -20.80 17.75
N SER A 330 12.54 -19.77 18.46
CA SER A 330 11.85 -19.22 19.63
C SER A 330 11.92 -17.69 19.74
N THR A 331 12.50 -17.03 18.73
CA THR A 331 12.80 -15.60 18.77
C THR A 331 12.28 -14.82 17.58
N LEU A 332 12.04 -13.54 17.84
CA LEU A 332 11.83 -12.48 16.85
C LEU A 332 12.93 -11.44 17.02
N GLU A 333 13.45 -10.96 15.89
CA GLU A 333 14.51 -9.98 15.82
C GLU A 333 13.99 -8.69 15.22
N ARG A 334 14.48 -7.59 15.79
CA ARG A 334 14.32 -6.25 15.26
C ARG A 334 15.62 -5.81 14.64
N ILE A 335 15.57 -5.30 13.42
CA ILE A 335 16.76 -4.82 12.73
C ILE A 335 16.97 -3.35 13.05
N VAL A 336 18.01 -3.07 13.83
CA VAL A 336 18.36 -1.72 14.29
C VAL A 336 19.73 -1.37 13.74
N ASN A 337 19.81 -0.28 12.97
CA ASN A 337 21.06 0.18 12.36
C ASN A 337 21.82 -0.94 11.59
N GLY A 338 21.08 -1.80 10.88
CA GLY A 338 21.65 -2.91 10.10
C GLY A 338 22.17 -4.08 10.93
N ARG A 339 21.70 -4.24 12.18
CA ARG A 339 22.05 -5.35 13.06
C ARG A 339 20.80 -5.97 13.69
N PRO A 340 20.77 -7.30 13.91
CA PRO A 340 19.68 -7.92 14.64
C PRO A 340 19.81 -7.63 16.15
N GLU A 341 18.73 -7.18 16.76
CA GLU A 341 18.52 -7.14 18.20
C GLU A 341 17.34 -8.05 18.52
N ARG A 342 17.46 -8.88 19.56
CA ARG A 342 16.32 -9.68 20.03
C ARG A 342 15.19 -8.76 20.46
N PHE A 343 14.03 -8.92 19.83
CA PHE A 343 12.81 -8.22 20.21
C PHE A 343 11.98 -9.04 21.19
N PHE A 344 11.82 -10.34 20.91
CA PHE A 344 11.05 -11.23 21.76
C PHE A 344 11.70 -12.62 21.82
N ALA A 345 11.63 -13.26 22.98
CA ALA A 345 11.97 -14.67 23.17
C ALA A 345 10.84 -15.34 23.95
N GLY A 346 10.41 -16.50 23.46
CA GLY A 346 9.24 -17.21 24.00
C GLY A 346 8.24 -17.65 22.93
N ALA A 347 8.53 -17.40 21.65
CA ALA A 347 7.76 -17.92 20.53
C ALA A 347 7.95 -19.43 20.38
N MET A 348 7.07 -20.06 19.59
CA MET A 348 7.06 -21.49 19.36
C MET A 348 6.98 -21.80 17.86
N ALA A 349 8.14 -21.84 17.20
CA ALA A 349 8.25 -21.91 15.74
C ALA A 349 7.47 -20.78 15.04
N PRO A 350 7.89 -19.51 15.21
CA PRO A 350 7.15 -18.34 14.73
C PRO A 350 7.19 -18.21 13.21
N ILE A 351 6.11 -18.60 12.52
CA ILE A 351 6.01 -18.64 11.06
C ILE A 351 5.75 -17.26 10.47
N ALA A 352 4.68 -16.60 10.92
CA ALA A 352 4.30 -15.28 10.43
C ALA A 352 4.16 -14.30 11.59
N ILE A 353 4.22 -13.02 11.23
CA ILE A 353 4.04 -11.90 12.14
C ILE A 353 3.18 -10.82 11.50
N SER A 354 2.39 -10.12 12.31
CA SER A 354 1.66 -8.93 11.87
C SER A 354 1.43 -8.01 13.07
N THR A 355 1.48 -6.70 12.85
CA THR A 355 1.38 -5.69 13.91
C THR A 355 0.14 -4.83 13.76
N SER A 356 -0.49 -4.47 14.88
CA SER A 356 -1.62 -3.55 14.90
C SER A 356 -1.19 -2.10 14.70
N ASN A 357 -2.18 -1.22 14.56
CA ASN A 357 -1.94 0.20 14.56
C ASN A 357 -1.47 0.79 15.91
N LEU A 358 -1.44 -0.01 16.98
CA LEU A 358 -0.94 0.38 18.30
C LEU A 358 0.41 -0.28 18.63
N GLY A 359 1.05 -0.94 17.64
CA GLY A 359 2.38 -1.54 17.79
C GLY A 359 2.40 -2.91 18.48
N ALA A 360 1.25 -3.43 18.90
CA ALA A 360 1.15 -4.83 19.35
C ALA A 360 1.45 -5.77 18.18
N THR A 361 2.12 -6.89 18.41
CA THR A 361 2.54 -7.82 17.35
C THR A 361 2.01 -9.23 17.63
N TRP A 362 1.34 -9.80 16.64
CA TRP A 362 0.81 -11.14 16.64
C TRP A 362 1.82 -12.07 15.98
N ILE A 363 1.92 -13.28 16.50
CA ILE A 363 2.87 -14.31 16.07
C ILE A 363 2.08 -15.59 15.78
N ALA A 364 2.22 -16.14 14.57
CA ALA A 364 1.64 -17.43 14.20
C ALA A 364 2.67 -18.47 14.57
N ASP A 365 2.44 -19.10 15.72
CA ASP A 365 3.31 -20.15 16.21
C ASP A 365 2.77 -21.49 15.72
N TYR A 366 3.55 -22.18 14.89
CA TYR A 366 3.20 -23.53 14.46
C TYR A 366 3.24 -24.52 15.64
N GLY A 367 4.00 -24.19 16.69
CA GLY A 367 4.30 -25.06 17.81
C GLY A 367 5.53 -25.92 17.56
N PHE A 368 6.09 -26.51 18.63
CA PHE A 368 7.29 -27.35 18.52
C PHE A 368 6.97 -28.79 18.07
N ALA A 369 5.71 -29.21 18.20
CA ALA A 369 5.24 -30.46 17.65
C ALA A 369 5.25 -30.39 16.12
N THR A 370 5.95 -31.33 15.48
CA THR A 370 6.13 -31.30 14.02
C THR A 370 4.82 -31.43 13.25
N ASP A 371 3.75 -31.92 13.88
CA ASP A 371 2.42 -32.11 13.31
C ASP A 371 1.49 -30.89 13.49
N GLY A 372 1.96 -29.81 14.12
CA GLY A 372 1.18 -28.59 14.35
C GLY A 372 0.16 -28.68 15.48
N SER A 373 0.11 -29.79 16.23
CA SER A 373 -0.83 -29.99 17.35
C SER A 373 -0.68 -29.00 18.52
N GLN A 374 0.39 -28.20 18.50
CA GLN A 374 0.69 -27.16 19.47
C GLN A 374 0.52 -25.74 18.90
N GLY A 375 -0.14 -25.61 17.75
CA GLY A 375 -0.37 -24.32 17.10
C GLY A 375 -1.08 -23.33 18.01
N LEU A 376 -0.60 -22.09 18.02
CA LEU A 376 -1.19 -20.99 18.80
C LEU A 376 -0.91 -19.64 18.13
N VAL A 377 -1.54 -18.59 18.66
CA VAL A 377 -1.18 -17.21 18.34
C VAL A 377 -0.68 -16.52 19.60
N GLN A 378 0.51 -15.95 19.55
CA GLN A 378 1.03 -15.10 20.63
C GLN A 378 0.87 -13.62 20.30
N VAL A 379 0.52 -12.80 21.28
CA VAL A 379 0.44 -11.34 21.14
C VAL A 379 1.42 -10.66 22.11
N ILE A 380 2.33 -9.88 21.54
CA ILE A 380 3.37 -9.18 22.28
C ILE A 380 3.19 -7.66 22.18
N SER A 381 3.62 -6.95 23.22
CA SER A 381 3.60 -5.51 23.29
C SER A 381 4.66 -4.87 22.37
N PRO A 382 4.56 -3.56 22.11
CA PRO A 382 5.64 -2.80 21.45
C PRO A 382 6.99 -2.83 22.22
N ASN A 383 7.02 -3.37 23.44
CA ASN A 383 8.22 -3.55 24.24
C ASN A 383 8.78 -4.99 24.18
N GLY A 384 8.25 -5.84 23.30
CA GLY A 384 8.76 -7.19 23.15
C GLY A 384 8.41 -8.11 24.32
N THR A 385 7.28 -7.86 24.99
CA THR A 385 6.80 -8.65 26.12
C THR A 385 5.44 -9.27 25.78
N LEU A 386 5.23 -10.54 26.10
CA LEU A 386 3.92 -11.18 25.96
C LEU A 386 2.88 -10.43 26.80
N PHE A 387 1.70 -10.17 26.22
CA PHE A 387 0.56 -9.67 26.99
C PHE A 387 0.05 -10.73 27.97
N SER A 388 -0.57 -10.31 29.06
CA SER A 388 -1.29 -11.24 29.94
C SER A 388 -2.43 -11.87 29.14
N GLY A 389 -2.49 -13.21 29.05
CA GLY A 389 -3.46 -13.90 28.18
C GLY A 389 -3.18 -13.75 26.67
N GLY A 390 -1.98 -13.28 26.31
CA GLY A 390 -1.54 -13.12 24.94
C GLY A 390 -1.18 -14.43 24.24
N ASP A 391 -1.14 -15.55 24.96
CA ASP A 391 -0.99 -16.92 24.48
C ASP A 391 -2.35 -17.53 24.09
N ILE A 392 -2.81 -17.21 22.89
CA ILE A 392 -4.14 -17.55 22.41
C ILE A 392 -4.13 -18.99 21.88
N HIS A 393 -4.72 -19.90 22.65
CA HIS A 393 -5.03 -21.26 22.22
C HIS A 393 -6.47 -21.37 21.75
N ARG A 394 -6.69 -21.91 20.56
CA ARG A 394 -8.03 -22.17 20.00
C ARG A 394 -8.02 -23.48 19.23
N ASP A 395 -9.10 -24.24 19.35
CA ASP A 395 -9.29 -25.50 18.62
C ASP A 395 -9.25 -25.33 17.09
N LEU A 396 -9.47 -24.10 16.60
CA LEU A 396 -9.44 -23.77 15.17
C LEU A 396 -8.03 -23.57 14.61
N PHE A 397 -7.01 -23.34 15.47
CA PHE A 397 -5.63 -23.23 15.01
C PHE A 397 -5.07 -24.58 14.62
N ASP A 398 -5.01 -24.84 13.31
CA ASP A 398 -4.49 -26.08 12.74
C ASP A 398 -3.30 -25.74 11.81
N GLY A 399 -2.13 -25.60 12.43
CA GLY A 399 -0.93 -25.11 11.78
C GLY A 399 -1.08 -23.65 11.30
N PRO A 400 -1.21 -22.68 12.21
CA PRO A 400 -1.26 -21.28 11.82
C PRO A 400 0.01 -20.90 11.04
N TRP A 401 -0.16 -20.26 9.88
CA TRP A 401 0.98 -20.02 8.97
C TRP A 401 1.04 -18.61 8.41
N GLY A 402 -0.07 -18.10 7.89
CA GLY A 402 -0.22 -16.72 7.43
C GLY A 402 -0.96 -15.90 8.43
N MET A 403 -0.63 -14.61 8.52
CA MET A 403 -1.32 -13.70 9.42
C MET A 403 -1.41 -12.28 8.87
N GLN A 404 -2.49 -11.61 9.23
CA GLN A 404 -2.72 -10.23 8.84
C GLN A 404 -3.65 -9.51 9.80
N PHE A 405 -3.21 -8.36 10.30
CA PHE A 405 -4.04 -7.39 10.99
C PHE A 405 -4.78 -6.51 9.98
N ASN A 406 -6.07 -6.30 10.19
CA ASN A 406 -6.84 -5.34 9.42
C ASN A 406 -6.71 -3.96 10.08
N PHE A 407 -6.50 -2.90 9.31
CA PHE A 407 -6.54 -1.54 9.84
C PHE A 407 -7.99 -1.01 9.83
N GLY A 408 -8.94 -1.88 10.19
CA GLY A 408 -10.37 -1.71 9.92
C GLY A 408 -10.95 -0.42 10.49
N GLU A 409 -10.49 -0.02 11.68
CA GLU A 409 -10.96 1.20 12.36
C GLU A 409 -10.75 2.47 11.52
N PHE A 410 -9.69 2.52 10.69
CA PHE A 410 -9.42 3.65 9.80
C PHE A 410 -10.50 3.83 8.73
N TYR A 411 -11.27 2.77 8.48
CA TYR A 411 -12.29 2.68 7.44
C TYR A 411 -13.70 2.50 8.02
N GLY A 412 -13.87 2.60 9.35
CA GLY A 412 -15.14 2.33 10.03
C GLY A 412 -15.57 0.87 9.98
N LEU A 413 -14.61 -0.05 9.80
CA LEU A 413 -14.81 -1.49 9.88
C LEU A 413 -14.40 -1.99 11.27
N PRO A 414 -14.96 -3.13 11.74
CA PRO A 414 -14.47 -3.79 12.94
C PRO A 414 -12.98 -4.11 12.80
N VAL A 415 -12.23 -3.86 13.88
CA VAL A 415 -10.85 -4.35 13.97
C VAL A 415 -10.90 -5.88 14.03
N ALA A 416 -10.07 -6.50 13.22
CA ALA A 416 -9.99 -7.92 13.05
C ALA A 416 -8.56 -8.35 12.75
N PHE A 417 -8.30 -9.59 13.10
CA PHE A 417 -7.07 -10.28 12.76
C PHE A 417 -7.42 -11.56 12.01
N PHE A 418 -6.58 -11.96 11.06
CA PHE A 418 -6.80 -13.15 10.25
C PHE A 418 -5.62 -14.12 10.36
N SER A 419 -5.93 -15.41 10.37
CA SER A 419 -4.94 -16.49 10.33
C SER A 419 -5.29 -17.49 9.23
N THR A 420 -4.30 -17.97 8.47
CA THR A 420 -4.47 -19.18 7.67
C THR A 420 -4.14 -20.39 8.52
N ASN A 421 -4.84 -21.49 8.28
CA ASN A 421 -4.52 -22.79 8.85
C ASN A 421 -4.06 -23.72 7.74
N VAL A 422 -2.75 -23.97 7.68
CA VAL A 422 -2.13 -24.67 6.55
C VAL A 422 -2.47 -26.17 6.55
N LEU A 423 -2.82 -26.75 7.70
CA LEU A 423 -3.12 -28.18 7.83
C LEU A 423 -4.59 -28.52 7.51
N SER A 424 -5.51 -27.57 7.71
CA SER A 424 -6.95 -27.77 7.44
C SER A 424 -7.47 -27.05 6.19
N GLY A 425 -6.69 -26.11 5.63
CA GLY A 425 -7.13 -25.32 4.49
C GLY A 425 -8.26 -24.34 4.84
N THR A 426 -8.23 -23.76 6.03
CA THR A 426 -9.22 -22.79 6.53
C THR A 426 -8.60 -21.43 6.81
N ILE A 427 -9.47 -20.42 6.93
CA ILE A 427 -9.11 -19.04 7.29
C ILE A 427 -9.99 -18.61 8.45
N ASP A 428 -9.36 -18.20 9.55
CA ASP A 428 -10.06 -17.72 10.74
C ASP A 428 -9.94 -16.22 10.89
N ARG A 429 -11.00 -15.60 11.39
CA ARG A 429 -11.04 -14.21 11.83
C ARG A 429 -11.20 -14.15 13.34
N PHE A 430 -10.43 -13.26 13.94
CA PHE A 430 -10.51 -12.88 15.35
C PHE A 430 -11.03 -11.45 15.44
N THR A 431 -12.02 -11.22 16.30
CA THR A 431 -12.57 -9.89 16.59
C THR A 431 -12.75 -9.70 18.09
N GLU A 432 -13.25 -8.54 18.50
CA GLU A 432 -13.61 -8.25 19.90
C GLU A 432 -12.43 -8.27 20.89
N PHE A 433 -11.22 -8.01 20.38
CA PHE A 433 -10.04 -7.73 21.20
C PHE A 433 -9.77 -6.22 21.25
N HIS A 434 -9.18 -5.73 22.36
CA HIS A 434 -8.93 -4.30 22.59
C HIS A 434 -7.43 -4.02 22.79
N PRO A 435 -6.62 -3.84 21.73
CA PRO A 435 -5.19 -3.58 21.92
C PRO A 435 -4.97 -2.33 22.80
N PRO A 436 -4.01 -2.32 23.76
CA PRO A 436 -3.06 -3.39 24.08
C PRO A 436 -3.62 -4.46 25.05
N ASP A 437 -4.77 -4.21 25.69
CA ASP A 437 -5.40 -5.11 26.65
C ASP A 437 -6.10 -6.27 25.93
N PHE A 438 -5.35 -7.34 25.74
CA PHE A 438 -5.88 -8.58 25.20
C PHE A 438 -6.67 -9.33 26.26
N ASN A 439 -7.97 -9.48 26.04
CA ASN A 439 -8.84 -10.30 26.86
C ASN A 439 -9.15 -11.60 26.12
N GLU A 440 -9.31 -12.69 26.87
CA GLU A 440 -9.71 -14.01 26.37
C GLU A 440 -11.06 -14.01 25.61
N ASP A 441 -11.83 -12.91 25.73
CA ASP A 441 -13.15 -12.69 25.12
C ASP A 441 -13.14 -12.52 23.59
N SER A 442 -11.98 -12.60 22.93
CA SER A 442 -11.93 -12.53 21.47
C SER A 442 -12.81 -13.60 20.81
N VAL A 443 -13.61 -13.18 19.83
CA VAL A 443 -14.49 -14.08 19.07
C VAL A 443 -13.73 -14.60 17.86
N THR A 444 -13.67 -15.92 17.73
CA THR A 444 -13.09 -16.59 16.55
C THR A 444 -14.21 -17.10 15.65
N LEU A 445 -14.10 -16.80 14.36
CA LEU A 445 -15.01 -17.31 13.33
C LEU A 445 -14.20 -17.81 12.13
N GLN A 446 -14.44 -19.04 11.71
CA GLN A 446 -13.98 -19.53 10.41
C GLN A 446 -14.72 -18.77 9.31
N ILE A 447 -13.99 -17.95 8.55
CA ILE A 447 -14.53 -17.14 7.45
C ILE A 447 -14.17 -17.71 6.07
N GLY A 448 -13.31 -18.73 6.00
CA GLY A 448 -12.95 -19.38 4.75
C GLY A 448 -12.62 -20.86 4.93
N SER A 449 -12.89 -21.66 3.90
CA SER A 449 -12.60 -23.10 3.86
C SER A 449 -12.45 -23.63 2.44
N GLY A 450 -11.97 -24.87 2.32
CA GLY A 450 -11.83 -25.54 1.02
C GLY A 450 -10.62 -25.07 0.21
N PHE A 451 -9.63 -24.46 0.87
CA PHE A 451 -8.31 -24.24 0.29
C PHE A 451 -7.57 -25.57 0.17
N ALA A 452 -6.68 -25.65 -0.82
CA ALA A 452 -5.88 -26.85 -0.97
C ALA A 452 -4.91 -26.93 0.21
N HIS A 453 -4.64 -28.16 0.65
CA HIS A 453 -3.61 -28.42 1.65
C HIS A 453 -3.04 -29.81 1.43
N VAL A 454 -1.74 -29.96 1.64
CA VAL A 454 -0.99 -31.21 1.52
C VAL A 454 0.13 -31.25 2.55
N GLY A 455 0.51 -32.45 2.97
CA GLY A 455 1.50 -32.65 4.02
C GLY A 455 0.90 -32.56 5.42
N THR A 456 1.60 -33.12 6.39
CA THR A 456 1.13 -33.21 7.79
C THR A 456 2.21 -32.79 8.79
N ASN A 457 3.29 -32.17 8.30
CA ASN A 457 4.35 -31.68 9.17
C ASN A 457 5.00 -30.41 8.63
N ILE A 458 5.61 -29.63 9.53
CA ILE A 458 6.21 -28.32 9.25
C ILE A 458 7.17 -28.29 8.05
N ASN A 459 7.87 -29.40 7.75
CA ASN A 459 8.84 -29.47 6.65
C ASN A 459 8.21 -29.70 5.27
N THR A 460 6.98 -30.20 5.23
CA THR A 460 6.34 -30.71 4.00
C THR A 460 4.95 -30.13 3.74
N VAL A 461 4.46 -29.28 4.65
CA VAL A 461 3.11 -28.75 4.59
C VAL A 461 3.03 -27.58 3.62
N PHE A 462 2.03 -27.63 2.74
CA PHE A 462 1.66 -26.54 1.84
C PHE A 462 0.15 -26.39 1.89
N GLY A 463 -0.33 -25.16 1.74
CA GLY A 463 -1.75 -24.84 1.71
C GLY A 463 -1.95 -23.33 1.68
N PRO A 464 -3.00 -22.77 2.28
CA PRO A 464 -3.10 -21.32 2.45
C PRO A 464 -1.97 -20.85 3.37
N GLN A 465 -1.03 -20.08 2.82
CA GLN A 465 0.16 -19.60 3.52
C GLN A 465 0.14 -18.08 3.58
N GLY A 466 0.70 -17.38 2.60
CA GLY A 466 0.80 -15.93 2.61
C GLY A 466 -0.57 -15.27 2.52
N MET A 467 -0.78 -14.17 3.26
CA MET A 467 -1.99 -13.37 3.13
C MET A 467 -1.69 -11.88 3.21
N ILE A 468 -2.57 -11.08 2.61
CA ILE A 468 -2.58 -9.63 2.80
C ILE A 468 -4.01 -9.10 2.76
N TRP A 469 -4.31 -8.19 3.66
CA TRP A 469 -5.61 -7.52 3.73
C TRP A 469 -5.47 -6.15 3.08
N LEU A 470 -6.41 -5.88 2.18
CA LEU A 470 -6.57 -4.58 1.58
C LEU A 470 -7.89 -3.98 2.08
N PRO A 471 -7.88 -2.75 2.61
CA PRO A 471 -9.08 -2.05 3.05
C PRO A 471 -10.05 -1.79 1.90
N MET A 472 -9.56 -1.81 0.67
CA MET A 472 -10.39 -1.67 -0.52
C MET A 472 -11.26 -2.91 -0.73
N GLY A 473 -12.55 -2.78 -0.44
CA GLY A 473 -13.50 -3.88 -0.54
C GLY A 473 -13.48 -4.83 0.64
N ASP A 474 -12.75 -4.51 1.72
CA ASP A 474 -12.58 -5.39 2.87
C ASP A 474 -12.13 -6.79 2.44
N ALA A 475 -11.03 -6.80 1.67
CA ALA A 475 -10.61 -7.95 0.87
C ALA A 475 -9.34 -8.57 1.43
N LEU A 476 -9.39 -9.86 1.75
CA LEU A 476 -8.24 -10.66 2.12
C LEU A 476 -7.79 -11.45 0.91
N TYR A 477 -6.55 -11.26 0.49
CA TYR A 477 -5.91 -12.07 -0.55
C TYR A 477 -5.06 -13.15 0.11
N ILE A 478 -5.16 -14.37 -0.39
CA ILE A 478 -4.50 -15.56 0.16
C ILE A 478 -3.71 -16.24 -0.95
N ALA A 479 -2.42 -16.44 -0.72
CA ALA A 479 -1.56 -17.29 -1.53
C ALA A 479 -1.65 -18.74 -1.04
N ASP A 480 -1.95 -19.66 -1.95
CA ASP A 480 -2.05 -21.09 -1.70
C ASP A 480 -0.86 -21.82 -2.35
N GLY A 481 0.02 -22.34 -1.50
CA GLY A 481 1.23 -23.06 -1.87
C GLY A 481 0.96 -24.45 -2.45
N ALA A 482 -0.16 -25.08 -2.09
CA ALA A 482 -0.53 -26.41 -2.55
C ALA A 482 -1.14 -26.38 -3.96
N ASP A 483 -1.93 -25.34 -4.26
CA ASP A 483 -2.62 -25.19 -5.54
C ASP A 483 -1.97 -24.16 -6.50
N ASN A 484 -0.84 -23.58 -6.11
CA ASN A 484 -0.16 -22.52 -6.87
C ASN A 484 -1.14 -21.40 -7.28
N SER A 485 -1.92 -20.91 -6.33
CA SER A 485 -2.99 -19.96 -6.63
C SER A 485 -2.98 -18.77 -5.69
N ILE A 486 -3.66 -17.70 -6.10
CA ILE A 486 -4.05 -16.61 -5.22
C ILE A 486 -5.56 -16.48 -5.33
N SER A 487 -6.23 -16.43 -4.18
CA SER A 487 -7.67 -16.21 -4.07
C SER A 487 -7.97 -14.97 -3.24
N VAL A 488 -9.18 -14.44 -3.37
CA VAL A 488 -9.67 -13.29 -2.59
C VAL A 488 -11.00 -13.62 -1.90
N LEU A 489 -11.07 -13.30 -0.61
CA LEU A 489 -12.27 -13.32 0.21
C LEU A 489 -12.68 -11.87 0.50
N ALA A 490 -13.96 -11.55 0.35
CA ALA A 490 -14.50 -10.22 0.66
C ALA A 490 -16.04 -10.27 0.82
N PRO A 491 -16.65 -9.48 1.72
CA PRO A 491 -16.01 -8.68 2.78
C PRO A 491 -15.62 -9.56 3.99
N VAL A 492 -14.39 -9.44 4.50
CA VAL A 492 -13.89 -10.34 5.57
C VAL A 492 -14.11 -9.82 6.99
N SER A 493 -14.09 -8.52 7.22
CA SER A 493 -14.20 -7.91 8.56
C SER A 493 -15.60 -8.01 9.12
N THR A 494 -16.63 -8.12 8.27
CA THR A 494 -18.04 -8.21 8.68
C THR A 494 -18.71 -9.55 8.35
N ALA A 495 -18.00 -10.47 7.71
CA ALA A 495 -18.50 -11.82 7.40
C ALA A 495 -19.10 -12.50 8.65
N GLN A 496 -20.27 -13.12 8.48
CA GLN A 496 -20.96 -13.88 9.54
C GLN A 496 -20.97 -15.38 9.26
N THR A 497 -20.51 -15.78 8.07
CA THR A 497 -20.50 -17.17 7.60
C THR A 497 -19.23 -17.43 6.81
N ASP A 498 -18.92 -18.71 6.62
CA ASP A 498 -17.85 -19.18 5.75
C ASP A 498 -18.06 -18.69 4.30
N LEU A 499 -17.02 -18.09 3.72
CA LEU A 499 -16.98 -17.58 2.34
C LEU A 499 -16.41 -18.61 1.34
N GLY A 500 -16.09 -19.82 1.80
CA GLY A 500 -15.37 -20.83 1.06
C GLY A 500 -13.96 -20.38 0.71
N SER A 501 -13.46 -20.81 -0.45
CA SER A 501 -12.13 -20.45 -0.96
C SER A 501 -12.11 -19.13 -1.73
N GLY A 502 -13.24 -18.42 -1.75
CA GLY A 502 -13.39 -17.12 -2.41
C GLY A 502 -13.24 -17.20 -3.93
N LEU A 503 -12.90 -16.05 -4.54
CA LEU A 503 -12.64 -15.95 -5.97
C LEU A 503 -11.15 -16.20 -6.25
N LYS A 504 -10.85 -17.18 -7.09
CA LYS A 504 -9.49 -17.42 -7.59
C LYS A 504 -9.11 -16.36 -8.62
N ILE A 505 -8.13 -15.52 -8.28
CA ILE A 505 -7.67 -14.42 -9.14
C ILE A 505 -6.51 -14.83 -10.06
N TYR A 506 -5.72 -15.83 -9.65
CA TYR A 506 -4.60 -16.35 -10.44
C TYR A 506 -4.31 -17.79 -10.05
N GLN A 507 -3.91 -18.64 -11.01
CA GLN A 507 -3.49 -20.02 -10.74
C GLN A 507 -2.50 -20.53 -11.77
N GLY A 508 -1.53 -21.30 -11.29
CA GLY A 508 -0.53 -21.96 -12.11
C GLY A 508 0.71 -21.09 -12.39
N PRO A 509 1.57 -21.54 -13.32
CA PRO A 509 2.83 -20.85 -13.58
C PRO A 509 2.64 -19.39 -13.99
N PRO A 510 3.50 -18.47 -13.51
CA PRO A 510 4.76 -18.72 -12.82
C PRO A 510 4.65 -18.81 -11.29
N LEU A 511 3.45 -18.90 -10.70
CA LEU A 511 3.35 -19.26 -9.28
C LEU A 511 3.87 -20.69 -9.08
N ASN A 512 4.70 -20.86 -8.05
CA ASN A 512 5.32 -22.12 -7.69
C ASN A 512 5.57 -22.17 -6.18
N LYS A 513 4.61 -22.75 -5.46
CA LYS A 513 4.51 -22.78 -4.00
C LYS A 513 4.64 -21.37 -3.40
N PRO A 514 3.72 -20.43 -3.72
CA PRO A 514 3.79 -19.08 -3.18
C PRO A 514 3.64 -19.08 -1.65
N ALA A 515 4.63 -18.53 -0.94
CA ALA A 515 4.75 -18.53 0.52
C ALA A 515 4.18 -17.29 1.20
N GLY A 516 4.52 -16.14 0.63
CA GLY A 516 4.33 -14.83 1.22
C GLY A 516 3.71 -13.91 0.19
N LEU A 517 2.92 -12.96 0.67
CA LEU A 517 2.14 -12.07 -0.18
C LEU A 517 2.30 -10.63 0.30
N GLY A 518 2.74 -9.75 -0.59
CA GLY A 518 2.83 -8.32 -0.39
C GLY A 518 1.96 -7.57 -1.37
N PHE A 519 1.75 -6.29 -1.11
CA PHE A 519 0.96 -5.39 -1.95
C PHE A 519 1.84 -4.25 -2.42
N ASN A 520 1.87 -4.00 -3.73
CA ASN A 520 2.61 -2.89 -4.29
C ASN A 520 1.77 -1.60 -4.15
N PRO A 521 2.15 -0.65 -3.28
CA PRO A 521 1.39 0.58 -3.05
C PRO A 521 1.47 1.58 -4.20
N GLU A 522 2.40 1.38 -5.15
CA GLU A 522 2.43 2.16 -6.38
C GLU A 522 1.35 1.69 -7.32
N ASN A 523 1.30 0.41 -7.66
CA ASN A 523 0.46 -0.05 -8.79
C ASN A 523 -0.61 -1.08 -8.40
N GLY A 524 -0.79 -1.30 -7.09
CA GLY A 524 -1.78 -2.17 -6.45
C GLY A 524 -1.79 -3.61 -6.92
N ASN A 525 -0.70 -4.04 -7.55
CA ASN A 525 -0.48 -5.44 -7.84
C ASN A 525 -0.12 -6.17 -6.55
N LEU A 526 -0.37 -7.48 -6.56
CA LEU A 526 0.13 -8.37 -5.53
C LEU A 526 1.53 -8.83 -5.91
N ILE A 527 2.39 -8.99 -4.91
CA ILE A 527 3.73 -9.57 -5.05
C ILE A 527 3.77 -10.84 -4.21
N ALA A 528 3.77 -12.00 -4.87
CA ALA A 528 3.95 -13.29 -4.22
C ALA A 528 5.43 -13.70 -4.28
N VAL A 529 5.96 -14.31 -3.23
CA VAL A 529 7.29 -14.95 -3.25
C VAL A 529 7.15 -16.47 -3.30
N ASN A 530 7.82 -17.10 -4.27
CA ASN A 530 7.77 -18.53 -4.52
C ASN A 530 8.87 -19.26 -3.74
N GLN A 531 8.49 -20.30 -3.00
CA GLN A 531 9.42 -21.26 -2.39
C GLN A 531 9.99 -22.21 -3.44
N GLY A 532 9.21 -22.50 -4.49
CA GLY A 532 9.56 -23.55 -5.45
C GLY A 532 10.66 -23.15 -6.45
N ASP A 533 10.97 -21.86 -6.59
CA ASP A 533 11.96 -21.38 -7.56
C ASP A 533 12.63 -20.04 -7.20
N ASN A 534 12.48 -19.56 -5.97
CA ASN A 534 13.09 -18.33 -5.46
C ASN A 534 12.77 -17.07 -6.29
N ARG A 535 11.58 -17.02 -6.90
CA ARG A 535 11.08 -15.84 -7.64
C ARG A 535 10.06 -15.04 -6.84
N ALA A 536 10.11 -13.72 -7.00
CA ALA A 536 8.96 -12.84 -6.77
C ALA A 536 8.11 -12.75 -8.04
N ILE A 537 6.80 -12.88 -7.91
CA ILE A 537 5.80 -12.85 -8.97
C ILE A 537 4.85 -11.70 -8.72
N GLU A 538 4.73 -10.78 -9.67
CA GLU A 538 3.82 -9.64 -9.59
C GLU A 538 2.58 -9.89 -10.46
N ILE A 539 1.40 -9.82 -9.85
CA ILE A 539 0.11 -10.13 -10.47
C ILE A 539 -0.84 -8.96 -10.29
N ASN A 540 -1.55 -8.61 -11.35
CA ASN A 540 -2.62 -7.63 -11.26
C ASN A 540 -3.90 -8.30 -10.73
N PRO A 541 -4.37 -7.97 -9.51
CA PRO A 541 -5.46 -8.70 -8.87
C PRO A 541 -6.83 -8.51 -9.53
N ARG A 542 -6.98 -7.49 -10.39
CA ARG A 542 -8.24 -7.23 -11.10
C ARG A 542 -8.38 -8.02 -12.39
N THR A 543 -7.29 -8.06 -13.15
CA THR A 543 -7.29 -8.71 -14.46
C THR A 543 -6.87 -10.17 -14.38
N GLY A 544 -6.28 -10.60 -13.25
CA GLY A 544 -5.67 -11.92 -13.12
C GLY A 544 -4.47 -12.10 -14.05
N GLN A 545 -3.84 -11.01 -14.49
CA GLN A 545 -2.71 -11.06 -15.42
C GLN A 545 -1.37 -11.00 -14.70
N LEU A 546 -0.42 -11.77 -15.20
CA LEU A 546 0.98 -11.66 -14.83
C LEU A 546 1.54 -10.32 -15.28
N VAL A 547 2.19 -9.60 -14.38
CA VAL A 547 2.83 -8.30 -14.64
C VAL A 547 4.34 -8.44 -14.80
N SER A 548 4.97 -9.21 -13.91
CA SER A 548 6.41 -9.43 -13.90
C SER A 548 6.79 -10.66 -13.06
N ALA A 549 7.95 -11.25 -13.33
CA ALA A 549 8.57 -12.26 -12.47
C ALA A 549 10.07 -11.95 -12.32
N ARG A 550 10.61 -12.11 -11.12
CA ARG A 550 12.01 -11.77 -10.80
C ARG A 550 12.64 -12.82 -9.92
N LEU A 551 13.81 -13.33 -10.31
CA LEU A 551 14.62 -14.18 -9.44
C LEU A 551 15.28 -13.35 -8.34
N LEU A 552 15.06 -13.72 -7.07
CA LEU A 552 15.64 -13.04 -5.92
C LEU A 552 16.84 -13.80 -5.32
N ASP A 553 16.80 -15.13 -5.35
CA ASP A 553 17.92 -15.99 -4.93
C ASP A 553 18.29 -16.97 -6.05
N LYS A 554 19.58 -17.21 -6.26
CA LYS A 554 20.08 -18.04 -7.37
C LYS A 554 20.24 -19.51 -7.01
N THR A 555 20.07 -19.87 -5.74
CA THR A 555 20.19 -21.25 -5.27
C THR A 555 19.10 -22.08 -5.94
N PRO A 556 19.45 -23.18 -6.64
CA PRO A 556 18.45 -24.07 -7.23
C PRO A 556 17.61 -24.73 -6.14
N VAL A 557 16.30 -24.76 -6.35
CA VAL A 557 15.36 -25.45 -5.45
C VAL A 557 15.17 -26.89 -5.92
N ASN A 558 15.36 -27.84 -5.01
CA ASN A 558 15.00 -29.22 -5.26
C ASN A 558 13.45 -29.35 -5.30
N PRO A 559 12.85 -29.77 -6.42
CA PRO A 559 11.39 -29.77 -6.57
C PRO A 559 10.68 -30.78 -5.66
N VAL A 560 11.40 -31.79 -5.15
CA VAL A 560 10.87 -32.82 -4.26
C VAL A 560 11.02 -32.41 -2.80
N THR A 561 12.24 -32.02 -2.39
CA THR A 561 12.54 -31.75 -0.97
C THR A 561 12.36 -30.30 -0.56
N GLY A 562 12.26 -29.36 -1.50
CA GLY A 562 12.26 -27.93 -1.22
C GLY A 562 13.63 -27.36 -0.84
N ALA A 563 14.66 -28.20 -0.72
CA ALA A 563 16.02 -27.76 -0.38
C ALA A 563 16.52 -26.69 -1.36
N GLY A 564 17.00 -25.57 -0.83
CA GLY A 564 17.39 -24.39 -1.60
C GLY A 564 16.31 -23.32 -1.72
N SER A 565 15.09 -23.55 -1.19
CA SER A 565 14.08 -22.50 -1.02
C SER A 565 14.57 -21.44 -0.05
N ALA A 566 14.60 -20.18 -0.48
CA ALA A 566 15.04 -19.05 0.33
C ALA A 566 13.88 -18.17 0.82
N LEU A 567 12.78 -18.10 0.08
CA LEU A 567 11.82 -17.01 0.20
C LEU A 567 10.54 -17.44 0.92
N PHE A 568 10.29 -16.84 2.09
CA PHE A 568 9.12 -17.14 2.91
C PHE A 568 8.31 -15.88 3.27
N GLY A 569 9.00 -14.79 3.63
CA GLY A 569 8.39 -13.51 3.96
C GLY A 569 8.67 -12.43 2.93
N VAL A 570 7.68 -11.57 2.70
CA VAL A 570 7.81 -10.38 1.87
C VAL A 570 7.03 -9.23 2.49
N TYR A 571 7.61 -8.04 2.50
CA TYR A 571 6.94 -6.80 2.87
C TYR A 571 7.27 -5.72 1.84
N VAL A 572 6.27 -4.96 1.42
CA VAL A 572 6.42 -3.97 0.35
C VAL A 572 6.05 -2.60 0.88
N ALA A 573 6.90 -1.62 0.63
CA ALA A 573 6.74 -0.24 1.09
C ALA A 573 7.25 0.76 0.04
N LEU A 574 7.09 2.04 0.34
CA LEU A 574 7.77 3.11 -0.38
C LEU A 574 8.80 3.78 0.52
N ASP A 575 9.90 4.25 -0.06
CA ASP A 575 10.81 5.14 0.63
C ASP A 575 10.25 6.59 0.73
N ASN A 576 10.99 7.48 1.38
CA ASN A 576 10.59 8.90 1.51
C ASN A 576 10.48 9.64 0.17
N ASN A 577 11.11 9.12 -0.89
CA ASN A 577 11.08 9.65 -2.25
C ASN A 577 9.99 8.99 -3.10
N GLY A 578 9.33 7.96 -2.56
CA GLY A 578 8.20 7.27 -3.17
C GLY A 578 8.65 6.16 -4.09
N GLU A 579 9.91 5.73 -3.98
CA GLU A 579 10.45 4.61 -4.74
C GLU A 579 10.12 3.31 -4.01
N LEU A 580 9.74 2.29 -4.79
CA LEU A 580 9.36 0.98 -4.29
C LEU A 580 10.51 0.26 -3.58
N LEU A 581 10.22 -0.24 -2.38
CA LEU A 581 11.07 -1.11 -1.57
C LEU A 581 10.37 -2.46 -1.41
N VAL A 582 11.03 -3.55 -1.81
CA VAL A 582 10.54 -4.91 -1.56
C VAL A 582 11.49 -5.61 -0.60
N TYR A 583 11.10 -5.67 0.68
CA TYR A 583 11.80 -6.43 1.71
C TYR A 583 11.44 -7.90 1.60
N PHE A 584 12.42 -8.78 1.76
CA PHE A 584 12.18 -10.23 1.77
C PHE A 584 13.19 -10.95 2.65
N THR A 585 12.75 -12.04 3.28
CA THR A 585 13.63 -12.97 3.99
C THR A 585 14.35 -13.88 3.00
N ASN A 586 15.59 -14.24 3.32
CA ASN A 586 16.37 -15.22 2.59
C ASN A 586 16.97 -16.22 3.58
N ASP A 587 16.37 -17.42 3.64
CA ASP A 587 16.79 -18.53 4.50
C ASP A 587 18.18 -19.05 4.14
N ASN A 588 18.48 -19.23 2.84
CA ASN A 588 19.78 -19.74 2.38
C ASN A 588 20.97 -18.92 2.92
N THR A 589 20.76 -17.64 3.24
CA THR A 589 21.79 -16.75 3.80
C THR A 589 21.49 -16.24 5.21
N ASN A 590 20.37 -16.60 5.83
CA ASN A 590 19.90 -16.06 7.12
C ASN A 590 19.94 -14.52 7.18
N THR A 591 19.30 -13.90 6.19
CA THR A 591 19.29 -12.44 6.03
C THR A 591 17.91 -11.90 5.70
N VAL A 592 17.70 -10.63 6.01
CA VAL A 592 16.65 -9.82 5.39
C VAL A 592 17.29 -8.90 4.34
N ASN A 593 16.67 -8.87 3.17
CA ASN A 593 17.15 -8.18 1.99
C ASN A 593 16.13 -7.13 1.56
N VAL A 594 16.58 -6.14 0.80
CA VAL A 594 15.70 -5.22 0.07
C VAL A 594 16.05 -5.24 -1.40
N LEU A 595 15.01 -5.29 -2.23
CA LEU A 595 15.08 -5.04 -3.65
C LEU A 595 14.64 -3.60 -3.93
N THR A 596 15.51 -2.84 -4.62
CA THR A 596 15.31 -1.43 -4.99
C THR A 596 15.67 -1.19 -6.45
N ARG A 597 15.41 0.04 -6.94
CA ARG A 597 15.62 0.43 -8.34
C ARG A 597 17.07 0.29 -8.80
#